data_AF-A0A414BHM9-F1
#
_entry.id   AF-A0A414BHM9-F1
#
_cell.length_a   1.000
_cell.length_b   1.000
_cell.length_c   1.000
_cell.angle_alpha   90.00
_cell.angle_beta   90.00
_cell.angle_gamma   90.00
#
_symmetry.space_group_name_H-M   'P 1'
#
loop_
_entity.id
_entity.type
_entity.pdbx_description
1 polymer ?
#
loop_
_entity_poly.entity_id
_entity_poly.type
_entity_poly.pdbx_seq_one_letter_code
_entity_poly.pdbx_strand_id
1 'polypeptide(L)' 'MKQIIKFLKKMSVENALFFFSMFGVAMMAFAFMGGNMRFLDEGLAIWLIIAGAVIAGVGMIGVFAKNDFFIYDINETS' A
#
# COMPACT_ATOMS: atom_id res chain seq x y z
N MET A 1 -5.52 22.48 4.66
CA MET A 1 -5.84 21.56 5.78
C MET A 1 -7.32 21.15 5.86
N LYS A 2 -8.29 22.07 6.00
CA LYS A 2 -9.73 21.72 6.15
C LYS A 2 -10.32 20.92 4.96
N GLN A 3 -9.87 21.17 3.73
CA GLN A 3 -10.27 20.38 2.54
C GLN A 3 -9.70 18.96 2.54
N ILE A 4 -8.42 18.79 2.91
CA ILE A 4 -7.77 17.47 3.02
C ILE A 4 -8.47 16.63 4.08
N ILE A 5 -8.81 17.21 5.23
CA ILE A 5 -9.56 16.53 6.29
C ILE A 5 -10.97 16.14 5.82
N LYS A 6 -11.66 17.01 5.07
CA LYS A 6 -12.96 16.67 4.46
C LYS A 6 -12.85 15.54 3.42
N PHE A 7 -11.76 15.52 2.65
CA PHE A 7 -11.50 14.48 1.67
C PHE A 7 -11.25 13.13 2.35
N LEU A 8 -10.38 13.09 3.37
CA LEU A 8 -10.12 11.90 4.17
C LEU A 8 -11.39 11.38 4.88
N LYS A 9 -12.22 12.28 5.42
CA LYS A 9 -13.50 11.90 6.06
C LYS A 9 -14.56 11.37 5.08
N LYS A 10 -14.45 11.68 3.79
CA LYS A 10 -15.38 11.21 2.74
C LYS A 10 -14.84 10.01 1.96
N MET A 11 -13.63 9.56 2.26
CA MET A 11 -12.97 8.48 1.54
C MET A 11 -13.58 7.13 1.94
N SER A 12 -13.94 6.30 0.97
CA SER A 12 -14.33 4.91 1.23
C SER A 12 -13.13 4.11 1.74
N VAL A 13 -13.40 3.04 2.48
CA VAL A 13 -12.35 2.17 3.02
C VAL A 13 -11.55 1.51 1.89
N GLU A 14 -12.18 1.13 0.75
CA GLU A 14 -11.43 0.60 -0.40
C GLU A 14 -10.46 1.62 -0.96
N ASN A 15 -10.90 2.86 -1.14
CA ASN A 15 -10.04 3.93 -1.66
C ASN A 15 -8.88 4.20 -0.70
N ALA A 16 -9.14 4.19 0.61
CA ALA A 16 -8.08 4.33 1.61
C ALA A 16 -7.06 3.19 1.50
N LEU A 17 -7.51 1.94 1.47
CA LEU A 17 -6.64 0.76 1.34
C LEU A 17 -5.84 0.77 0.02
N PHE A 18 -6.46 1.19 -1.08
CA PHE A 18 -5.79 1.36 -2.37
C PHE A 18 -4.71 2.44 -2.30
N PHE A 19 -5.00 3.61 -1.73
CA PHE A 19 -4.02 4.68 -1.56
C PHE A 19 -2.87 4.27 -0.63
N PHE A 20 -3.15 3.55 0.46
CA PHE A 20 -2.12 2.97 1.32
C PHE A 20 -1.24 1.97 0.57
N SER A 21 -1.84 1.11 -0.26
CA SER A 21 -1.11 0.14 -1.06
C SER A 21 -0.17 0.83 -2.06
N MET A 22 -0.68 1.80 -2.81
CA MET A 22 0.14 2.60 -3.75
C MET A 22 1.24 3.38 -3.03
N PHE A 23 0.95 3.92 -1.85
CA PHE A 23 1.95 4.63 -1.05
C PHE A 23 3.11 3.70 -0.63
N GLY A 24 2.80 2.47 -0.19
CA GLY A 24 3.82 1.47 0.11
C GLY A 24 4.70 1.12 -1.11
N VAL A 25 4.09 0.97 -2.28
CA VAL A 25 4.81 0.73 -3.54
C VAL A 25 5.70 1.92 -3.93
N ALA A 26 5.18 3.15 -3.80
CA ALA A 26 5.94 4.36 -4.08
C ALA A 26 7.14 4.52 -3.14
N MET A 27 6.99 4.18 -1.86
CA MET A 27 8.10 4.17 -0.90
C MET A 27 9.20 3.17 -1.31
N MET A 28 8.82 1.97 -1.73
CA MET A 28 9.79 0.99 -2.23
C MET A 28 10.52 1.52 -3.47
N ALA A 29 9.80 2.06 -4.45
CA ALA A 29 10.41 2.62 -5.66
C ALA A 29 11.37 3.78 -5.36
N PHE A 30 10.99 4.67 -4.44
CA PHE A 30 11.85 5.75 -3.97
C PHE A 30 13.11 5.23 -3.30
N ALA A 31 13.00 4.21 -2.44
CA ALA A 31 14.12 3.60 -1.75
C ALA A 31 15.10 2.93 -2.73
N PHE A 32 14.58 2.21 -3.73
CA PHE A 32 15.39 1.61 -4.78
C PHE A 32 16.11 2.66 -5.63
N MET A 33 15.41 3.71 -6.07
CA MET A 33 16.05 4.79 -6.83
C MET A 33 17.07 5.55 -5.97
N GLY A 34 16.79 5.77 -4.69
CA GLY A 34 17.68 6.48 -3.77
C GLY A 34 18.92 5.72 -3.37
N GLY A 35 18.83 4.41 -3.18
CA GLY A 35 20.00 3.55 -3.03
C GLY A 35 20.86 3.54 -4.30
N ASN A 36 20.24 3.39 -5.48
CA ASN A 36 20.98 3.34 -6.76
C ASN A 36 21.65 4.67 -7.13
N MET A 37 20.99 5.79 -6.87
CA MET A 37 21.54 7.13 -7.12
C MET A 37 22.40 7.65 -5.95
N ARG A 38 22.61 6.82 -4.90
CA ARG A 38 23.42 7.11 -3.70
C ARG A 38 23.00 8.38 -2.93
N PHE A 39 21.75 8.81 -3.06
CA PHE A 39 21.21 9.91 -2.25
C PHE A 39 20.51 9.43 -0.97
N LEU A 40 20.34 8.13 -0.80
CA LEU A 40 19.93 7.49 0.46
C LEU A 40 21.06 6.58 0.97
N ASP A 41 21.26 6.61 2.29
CA ASP A 41 22.06 5.61 2.98
C ASP A 41 21.49 4.21 2.73
N GLU A 42 22.38 3.22 2.56
CA GLU A 42 22.00 1.86 2.21
C GLU A 42 21.12 1.20 3.29
N GLY A 43 21.47 1.40 4.56
CA GLY A 43 20.67 0.91 5.68
C GLY A 43 19.29 1.55 5.70
N LEU A 44 19.22 2.87 5.50
CA LEU A 44 17.97 3.60 5.44
C LEU A 44 17.10 3.16 4.24
N ALA A 45 17.71 2.91 3.08
CA ALA A 45 17.01 2.39 1.90
C ALA A 45 16.40 1.01 2.17
N ILE A 46 17.13 0.09 2.81
CA ILE A 46 16.62 -1.23 3.19
C ILE A 46 15.42 -1.11 4.13
N TRP A 47 15.52 -0.26 5.17
CA TRP A 47 14.40 -0.04 6.09
C TRP A 47 13.17 0.54 5.40
N LEU A 48 13.35 1.45 4.44
CA LEU A 48 12.28 2.02 3.63
C LEU A 48 11.62 0.98 2.71
N ILE A 49 12.40 0.06 2.12
CA ILE A 49 11.86 -1.04 1.32
C ILE A 49 10.98 -1.94 2.19
N ILE A 50 11.47 -2.33 3.36
CA ILE A 50 10.72 -3.18 4.30
C ILE A 50 9.43 -2.47 4.74
N ALA A 51 9.52 -1.19 5.13
CA ALA A 51 8.35 -0.41 5.53
C ALA A 51 7.32 -0.29 4.39
N GLY A 52 7.78 0.00 3.17
CA GLY A 52 6.92 0.07 1.99
C GLY A 52 6.24 -1.27 1.68
N ALA A 53 6.95 -2.39 1.81
CA ALA A 53 6.41 -3.73 1.61
C ALA A 53 5.33 -4.08 2.65
N VAL A 54 5.54 -3.75 3.92
CA VAL A 54 4.54 -3.97 4.99
C VAL A 54 3.29 -3.15 4.72
N ILE A 55 3.43 -1.87 4.39
CA ILE A 55 2.30 -0.98 4.11
C ILE A 55 1.52 -1.47 2.89
N ALA A 56 2.21 -1.86 1.81
CA ALA A 56 1.59 -2.42 0.63
C ALA A 56 0.87 -3.75 0.91
N GLY A 57 1.50 -4.65 1.67
CA GLY A 57 0.93 -5.93 2.05
C GLY A 57 -0.34 -5.79 2.89
N VAL A 58 -0.34 -4.93 3.91
CA VAL A 58 -1.52 -4.66 4.74
C VAL A 58 -2.65 -4.05 3.90
N GLY A 59 -2.33 -3.11 3.01
CA GLY A 59 -3.30 -2.53 2.10
C GLY A 59 -3.95 -3.58 1.20
N MET A 60 -3.14 -4.45 0.57
CA MET A 60 -3.62 -5.53 -0.29
C MET A 60 -4.46 -6.55 0.47
N ILE A 61 -4.00 -7.03 1.63
CA ILE A 61 -4.76 -7.96 2.49
C ILE A 61 -6.10 -7.35 2.88
N GLY A 62 -6.12 -6.06 3.23
CA GLY A 62 -7.36 -5.36 3.54
C GLY A 62 -8.33 -5.29 2.34
N VAL A 63 -7.81 -5.08 1.13
CA VAL A 63 -8.63 -5.11 -0.10
C VAL A 63 -9.16 -6.52 -0.35
N PHE A 64 -8.34 -7.56 -0.22
CA PHE A 64 -8.75 -8.95 -0.40
C PHE A 64 -9.76 -9.42 0.65
N ALA A 65 -9.56 -9.08 1.92
CA ALA A 65 -10.47 -9.45 3.01
C ALA A 65 -11.82 -8.73 2.92
N LYS A 66 -11.89 -7.55 2.31
CA LYS A 66 -13.16 -6.88 2.02
C LYS A 66 -13.84 -7.38 0.75
N ASN A 67 -13.06 -7.81 -0.22
CA ASN A 67 -13.54 -8.43 -1.45
C ASN A 67 -13.62 -9.95 -1.28
N ASP A 68 -14.54 -10.46 -0.44
CA ASP A 68 -14.93 -11.88 -0.32
C ASP A 68 -15.13 -12.64 -1.67
N PHE A 69 -15.11 -11.90 -2.78
CA PHE A 69 -15.13 -12.32 -4.17
C PHE A 69 -14.16 -13.46 -4.54
N PHE A 70 -12.97 -13.59 -3.94
CA PHE A 70 -12.04 -14.66 -4.36
C PHE A 70 -12.28 -16.01 -3.65
N ILE A 71 -12.93 -16.05 -2.49
CA ILE A 71 -13.15 -17.31 -1.73
C ILE A 71 -14.48 -17.96 -2.12
N TYR A 72 -15.51 -17.17 -2.45
CA TYR A 72 -16.79 -17.70 -2.94
C TYR A 72 -16.72 -18.17 -4.40
N ASP A 73 -15.91 -17.55 -5.26
CA ASP A 73 -15.83 -17.89 -6.69
C ASP A 73 -15.12 -19.25 -6.94
N ILE A 74 -14.36 -19.75 -5.96
CA ILE A 74 -13.78 -21.12 -5.99
C ILE A 74 -14.81 -22.17 -5.55
N ASN A 75 -15.84 -21.76 -4.79
CA ASN A 75 -16.82 -22.68 -4.19
C ASN A 75 -18.12 -22.79 -5.00
N GLU A 76 -18.36 -21.90 -5.96
CA GLU A 76 -19.49 -21.98 -6.90
C GLU A 76 -19.16 -22.73 -8.21
N THR A 77 -17.95 -23.26 -8.36
CA THR A 77 -17.51 -24.07 -9.51
C THR A 77 -17.24 -25.55 -9.21
N SER A 78 -17.68 -26.07 -8.05
CA SER A 78 -17.67 -27.53 -7.75
C SER A 78 -19.01 -28.21 -7.99
#